data_AF-A0A9W4T9B2-F1
#
_entry.id   AF-A0A9W4T9B2-F1
#
_cell.length_a   1.000
_cell.length_b   1.000
_cell.length_c   1.000
_cell.angle_alpha   90.00
_cell.angle_beta   90.00
_cell.angle_gamma   90.00
#
_symmetry.space_group_name_H-M   'P 1'
#
loop_
_entity.id
_entity.type
_entity.pdbx_description
1 polymer ?
#
loop_
_entity_poly.entity_id
_entity_poly.type
_entity_poly.pdbx_seq_one_letter_code
_entity_poly.pdbx_strand_id
1 'polypeptide(L)'
;RKRGLKAKVTINTRIDEYPGKFRVDDRLLFCNFCDHSVDWVQKSTIDNHLNSISHKNKKYLYENKQRRQQQTLVTSFSSSESKKIIIHDLIEAFTAADIPLEK
;
A
#
# COMPACT_ATOMS: atom_id res chain seq x y z
N ARG A 1 -25.31 38.41 15.99
CA ARG A 1 -24.98 37.15 15.28
C ARG A 1 -23.74 37.38 14.42
N LYS A 2 -22.54 37.04 14.92
CA LYS A 2 -21.30 37.13 14.12
C LYS A 2 -21.29 35.96 13.14
N ARG A 3 -21.57 36.21 11.86
CA ARG A 3 -21.31 35.24 10.79
C ARG A 3 -19.79 35.07 10.72
N GLY A 4 -19.28 33.97 11.26
CA GLY A 4 -17.85 33.65 11.19
C GLY A 4 -17.39 33.68 9.74
N LEU A 5 -16.29 34.38 9.47
CA LEU A 5 -15.62 34.36 8.18
C LEU A 5 -15.32 32.90 7.86
N LYS A 6 -16.01 32.31 6.89
CA LYS A 6 -15.63 30.99 6.37
C LYS A 6 -14.26 31.19 5.71
N ALA A 7 -13.23 30.58 6.28
CA ALA A 7 -11.91 30.56 5.68
C ALA A 7 -12.01 30.10 4.22
N LYS A 8 -11.25 30.75 3.33
CA LYS A 8 -11.21 30.37 1.92
C LYS A 8 -10.70 28.93 1.84
N VAL A 9 -11.55 28.02 1.36
CA VAL A 9 -11.18 26.61 1.20
C VAL A 9 -10.05 26.52 0.18
N THR A 10 -8.97 25.84 0.57
CA THR A 10 -7.82 25.54 -0.30
C THR A 10 -7.70 24.04 -0.51
N ILE A 11 -6.88 23.61 -1.47
CA ILE A 11 -6.56 22.20 -1.70
C ILE A 11 -6.01 21.56 -0.43
N ASN A 12 -5.11 22.27 0.27
CA ASN A 12 -4.54 21.81 1.55
C ASN A 12 -5.62 21.61 2.62
N THR A 13 -6.63 22.48 2.67
CA THR A 13 -7.78 22.29 3.57
C THR A 13 -8.50 20.97 3.29
N ARG A 14 -8.66 20.59 2.00
CA ARG A 14 -9.28 19.31 1.64
C ARG A 14 -8.42 18.11 1.99
N ILE A 15 -7.10 18.23 1.91
CA ILE A 15 -6.20 17.12 2.32
C ILE A 15 -6.28 16.89 3.82
N ASP A 16 -6.34 17.96 4.60
CA ASP A 16 -6.50 17.89 6.05
C ASP A 16 -7.84 17.24 6.44
N GLU A 17 -8.93 17.56 5.72
CA GLU A 17 -10.24 16.91 5.90
C GLU A 17 -10.24 15.40 5.55
N TYR A 18 -9.35 14.95 4.66
CA TYR A 18 -9.32 13.59 4.13
C TYR A 18 -7.90 12.98 4.18
N PRO A 19 -7.38 12.70 5.40
CA PRO A 19 -5.99 12.28 5.57
C PRO A 19 -5.69 10.97 4.85
N GLY A 20 -4.59 10.94 4.11
CA GLY A 20 -4.06 9.75 3.41
C GLY A 20 -4.85 9.32 2.16
N LYS A 21 -5.97 9.97 1.82
CA LYS A 21 -6.80 9.61 0.66
C LYS A 21 -6.38 10.31 -0.63
N PHE A 22 -5.79 11.50 -0.51
CA PHE A 22 -5.43 12.35 -1.63
C PHE A 22 -3.98 12.82 -1.58
N ARG A 23 -3.47 13.27 -2.72
CA ARG A 23 -2.18 13.94 -2.90
C ARG A 23 -2.36 15.18 -3.79
N VAL A 24 -1.53 16.21 -3.63
CA VAL A 24 -1.48 17.33 -4.58
C VAL A 24 -0.40 17.05 -5.61
N ASP A 25 -0.74 17.26 -6.88
CA ASP A 25 0.22 17.28 -7.97
C ASP A 25 -0.18 18.41 -8.92
N ASP A 26 0.74 19.33 -9.22
CA ASP A 26 0.52 20.51 -10.06
C ASP A 26 -0.79 21.29 -9.80
N ARG A 27 -1.11 21.52 -8.52
CA ARG A 27 -2.34 22.22 -8.06
C ARG A 27 -3.64 21.47 -8.35
N LEU A 28 -3.56 20.19 -8.69
CA LEU A 28 -4.69 19.27 -8.81
C LEU A 28 -4.70 18.31 -7.61
N LEU A 29 -5.90 17.94 -7.17
CA LEU A 29 -6.09 16.96 -6.11
C LEU A 29 -6.23 15.58 -6.75
N PHE A 30 -5.30 14.68 -6.50
CA PHE A 30 -5.32 13.31 -7.02
C PHE A 30 -5.76 12.32 -5.95
N CYS A 31 -6.59 11.36 -6.32
CA CYS A 31 -6.92 10.24 -5.45
C CYS A 31 -5.80 9.20 -5.46
N ASN A 32 -5.32 8.79 -4.28
CA ASN A 32 -4.25 7.79 -4.15
C ASN A 32 -4.64 6.41 -4.65
N PHE A 33 -5.94 6.07 -4.64
CA PHE A 33 -6.44 4.77 -5.04
C PHE A 33 -6.90 4.73 -6.50
N CYS A 34 -7.43 5.84 -7.01
CA CYS A 34 -8.04 5.87 -8.34
C CYS A 34 -7.11 6.38 -9.44
N ASP A 35 -6.02 7.04 -9.04
CA ASP A 35 -5.01 7.63 -9.91
C ASP A 35 -5.55 8.64 -10.93
N HIS A 36 -6.59 9.38 -10.54
CA HIS A 36 -7.11 10.48 -11.35
C HIS A 36 -7.33 11.73 -10.49
N SER A 37 -7.36 12.88 -11.16
CA SER A 37 -7.68 14.16 -10.54
C SER A 37 -9.16 14.19 -10.12
N VAL A 38 -9.43 14.83 -9.00
CA VAL A 38 -10.76 15.08 -8.44
C VAL A 38 -10.91 16.57 -8.23
N ASP A 39 -12.05 17.12 -8.64
CA ASP A 39 -12.36 18.52 -8.34
C ASP A 39 -12.53 18.70 -6.82
N TRP A 40 -11.71 19.59 -6.26
CA TRP A 40 -11.63 19.83 -4.81
C TRP A 40 -12.46 21.02 -4.35
N VAL A 41 -13.03 21.80 -5.30
CA VAL A 41 -13.78 23.03 -5.03
C VAL A 41 -15.03 22.67 -4.22
N GLN A 42 -15.76 21.67 -4.69
CA GLN A 42 -16.99 21.20 -4.04
C GLN A 42 -16.75 19.95 -3.22
N LYS A 43 -17.10 20.01 -1.93
CA LYS A 43 -17.00 18.85 -1.02
C LYS A 43 -17.84 17.67 -1.50
N SER A 44 -19.03 17.92 -2.05
CA SER A 44 -19.91 16.91 -2.62
C SER A 44 -19.24 16.10 -3.74
N THR A 45 -18.40 16.72 -4.56
CA THR A 45 -17.67 16.01 -5.63
C THR A 45 -16.67 15.03 -5.04
N ILE A 46 -15.97 15.43 -3.97
CA ILE A 46 -15.03 14.58 -3.23
C ILE A 46 -15.78 13.42 -2.57
N ASP A 47 -16.88 13.69 -1.87
CA ASP A 47 -17.68 12.66 -1.21
C ASP A 47 -18.31 11.69 -2.22
N ASN A 48 -18.84 12.18 -3.33
CA ASN A 48 -19.38 11.34 -4.40
C ASN A 48 -18.30 10.46 -5.02
N HIS A 49 -17.10 11.00 -5.23
CA HIS A 49 -15.95 10.21 -5.68
C HIS A 49 -15.62 9.07 -4.70
N LEU A 50 -15.51 9.36 -3.40
CA LEU A 50 -15.19 8.36 -2.37
C LEU A 50 -16.29 7.31 -2.21
N ASN A 51 -17.55 7.69 -2.41
CA ASN A 51 -18.69 6.79 -2.28
C ASN A 51 -18.97 5.95 -3.54
N SER A 52 -18.39 6.34 -4.68
CA SER A 52 -18.52 5.62 -5.95
C SER A 52 -18.07 4.18 -5.83
N ILE A 53 -18.80 3.27 -6.47
CA ILE A 53 -18.48 1.84 -6.56
C ILE A 53 -17.08 1.66 -7.17
N SER A 54 -16.73 2.48 -8.18
CA SER A 54 -15.42 2.43 -8.83
C SER A 54 -14.29 2.70 -7.82
N HIS A 55 -14.44 3.72 -6.98
CA HIS A 55 -13.44 4.03 -5.96
C HIS A 55 -13.30 2.90 -4.95
N LYS A 56 -14.41 2.36 -4.44
CA LYS A 56 -14.40 1.25 -3.46
C LYS A 56 -13.70 0.02 -4.03
N ASN A 57 -13.97 -0.33 -5.28
CA ASN A 57 -13.32 -1.45 -5.95
C ASN A 57 -11.81 -1.21 -6.14
N LYS A 58 -11.43 -0.03 -6.63
CA LYS A 58 -10.00 0.32 -6.82
C LYS A 58 -9.26 0.35 -5.48
N LYS A 59 -9.87 0.89 -4.43
CA LYS A 59 -9.33 0.90 -3.07
C LYS A 59 -9.07 -0.53 -2.57
N TYR A 60 -10.07 -1.42 -2.68
CA TYR A 60 -9.92 -2.83 -2.30
C TYR A 60 -8.77 -3.51 -3.05
N LEU A 61 -8.67 -3.31 -4.37
CA LEU A 61 -7.60 -3.87 -5.18
C LEU A 61 -6.23 -3.33 -4.77
N TYR A 62 -6.12 -2.03 -4.51
CA TYR A 62 -4.90 -1.39 -4.05
C TYR A 62 -4.43 -1.98 -2.71
N GLU A 63 -5.31 -2.03 -1.70
CA GLU A 63 -5.01 -2.57 -0.37
C GLU A 63 -4.62 -4.06 -0.44
N ASN A 64 -5.33 -4.86 -1.25
CA ASN A 64 -5.02 -6.28 -1.41
C ASN A 64 -3.70 -6.51 -2.16
N LYS A 65 -3.37 -5.66 -3.16
CA LYS A 65 -2.07 -5.70 -3.86
C LYS A 65 -0.93 -5.39 -2.88
N GLN A 66 -1.07 -4.37 -2.04
CA GLN A 66 -0.04 -4.03 -1.05
C GLN A 66 0.18 -5.16 -0.05
N ARG A 67 -0.90 -5.77 0.45
CA ARG A 67 -0.82 -6.93 1.34
C ARG A 67 -0.12 -8.13 0.69
N ARG A 68 -0.46 -8.45 -0.57
CA ARG A 68 0.19 -9.55 -1.32
C ARG A 68 1.67 -9.30 -1.57
N GLN A 69 2.05 -8.08 -1.95
CA GLN A 69 3.46 -7.74 -2.18
C GLN A 69 4.30 -7.89 -0.91
N GLN A 70 3.77 -7.48 0.26
CA GLN A 70 4.46 -7.68 1.54
C GLN A 70 4.58 -9.18 1.89
N GLN A 71 3.57 -10.00 1.58
CA GLN A 71 3.63 -11.44 1.81
C GLN A 71 4.73 -12.13 0.99
N THR A 72 4.94 -11.76 -0.28
CA THR A 72 5.96 -12.40 -1.14
C THR A 72 7.39 -12.19 -0.62
N LEU A 73 7.70 -11.02 -0.07
CA LEU A 73 9.03 -10.76 0.49
C LEU A 73 9.26 -11.59 1.76
N VAL A 74 8.30 -11.56 2.69
CA VAL A 74 8.38 -12.33 3.94
C VAL A 74 8.51 -13.83 3.67
N THR A 75 7.71 -14.38 2.74
CA THR A 75 7.79 -15.80 2.39
C THR A 75 9.09 -16.17 1.70
N SER A 76 9.66 -15.26 0.89
CA SER A 76 10.97 -15.46 0.25
C SER A 76 12.10 -15.50 1.27
N PHE A 77 12.06 -14.63 2.29
CA PHE A 77 12.99 -14.66 3.42
C PHE A 77 12.85 -15.96 4.23
N SER A 78 11.63 -16.32 4.62
CA SER A 78 11.38 -17.56 5.36
C SER A 78 11.81 -18.80 4.58
N SER A 79 11.52 -18.87 3.28
CA SER A 79 11.93 -20.00 2.43
C SER A 79 13.46 -20.10 2.33
N SER A 80 14.15 -18.97 2.22
CA SER A 80 15.62 -18.95 2.17
C SER A 80 16.23 -19.43 3.49
N GLU A 81 15.63 -19.07 4.63
CA GLU A 81 16.10 -19.51 5.94
C GLU A 81 15.86 -21.01 6.16
N SER A 82 14.67 -21.52 5.79
CA SER A 82 14.39 -22.96 5.83
C SER A 82 15.37 -23.76 4.96
N LYS A 83 15.72 -23.27 3.76
CA LYS A 83 16.71 -23.95 2.89
C LYS A 83 18.07 -24.08 3.54
N LYS A 84 18.56 -23.05 4.26
CA LYS A 84 19.85 -23.11 4.95
C LYS A 84 19.87 -24.22 6.01
N ILE A 85 18.79 -24.33 6.79
CA ILE A 85 18.65 -25.36 7.84
C ILE A 85 18.73 -26.75 7.21
N ILE A 86 17.97 -27.00 6.13
CA ILE A 86 17.98 -28.29 5.44
C ILE A 86 19.35 -28.60 4.82
N ILE A 87 20.03 -27.60 4.23
CA ILE A 87 21.37 -27.78 3.67
C ILE A 87 22.38 -28.14 4.78
N HIS A 88 22.30 -27.48 5.93
CA HIS A 88 23.19 -27.78 7.06
C HIS A 88 22.97 -29.20 7.59
N ASP A 89 21.72 -29.59 7.80
CA ASP A 89 21.33 -30.94 8.27
C ASP A 89 21.81 -32.03 7.30
N LEU A 90 21.69 -31.78 5.99
CA LEU A 90 22.17 -32.70 4.96
C LEU A 90 23.71 -32.84 4.97
N ILE A 91 24.44 -31.74 5.12
CA ILE A 91 25.91 -31.76 5.22
C ILE A 91 26.31 -32.54 6.48
N GLU A 92 25.67 -32.28 7.61
CA GLU A 92 25.94 -32.98 8.87
C GLU A 92 25.71 -34.49 8.73
N ALA A 93 24.57 -34.90 8.15
CA ALA A 93 24.27 -36.31 7.90
C ALA A 93 25.30 -37.00 7.00
N PHE A 94 25.74 -36.34 5.92
CA PHE A 94 26.79 -36.89 5.05
C PHE A 94 28.14 -36.98 5.74
N THR A 95 28.53 -35.96 6.51
CA THR A 95 29.77 -36.02 7.30
C THR A 95 29.74 -37.10 8.39
N ALA A 96 28.59 -37.30 9.05
CA ALA A 96 28.42 -38.33 10.06
C ALA A 96 28.46 -39.76 9.46
N ALA A 97 28.04 -39.90 8.21
CA ALA A 97 28.08 -41.15 7.46
C ALA A 97 29.41 -41.40 6.73
N ASP A 98 30.41 -40.51 6.90
CA ASP A 98 31.69 -40.54 6.17
C ASP A 98 31.50 -40.56 4.65
N ILE A 99 30.42 -39.92 4.16
CA ILE A 99 30.11 -39.83 2.73
C ILE A 99 30.85 -38.61 2.15
N PRO A 100 31.75 -38.79 1.17
CA PRO A 100 32.45 -37.68 0.54
C PRO A 100 31.46 -36.74 -0.17
N LEU A 101 31.58 -35.44 0.11
CA LEU A 101 30.81 -34.39 -0.57
C LEU A 101 31.43 -33.99 -1.92
N GLU A 102 32.69 -34.34 -2.12
CA GLU A 102 33.44 -34.16 -3.36
C GLU A 102 33.38 -35.45 -4.19
N LYS A 103 33.51 -35.32 -5.51
CA LYS A 103 33.44 -36.45 -6.43
C LYS A 103 34.80 -37.08 -6.67
#